data_AF-A0A0R3W150-F1
#
_entry.id   AF-A0A0R3W150-F1
#
_cell.length_a   1.000
_cell.length_b   1.000
_cell.length_c   1.000
_cell.angle_alpha   90.00
_cell.angle_beta   90.00
_cell.angle_gamma   90.00
#
_symmetry.space_group_name_H-M   'P 1'
#
loop_
_entity.id
_entity.type
_entity.pdbx_description
1 polymer ?
#
loop_
_entity_poly.entity_id
_entity_poly.type
_entity_poly.pdbx_seq_one_letter_code
_entity_poly.pdbx_strand_id
1 'polypeptide(L)'
;MFSMSRLCRTSRPFQVRVFRNFTSEPTPNRVYWLSSGSIYRNLAFETTLFNNKTRYVTELSSQTRPADVVIWRSDPCVVIGRNQIAWLEANPREVEGRGWLLARRMSGGGAVFHDHGNLNISFLESRKNFDRRKCMEFLQQTLMSRWKKLNVFIGPRHDLWLLPPGLSVDVNVKKVPDEAFKFSGSASRYSSTAGLHHCTLMFDTDVSAMSAVLEPAVPEIETRASRSISSPVKNLDVTENELKSTLFEACMEWLASGALTDKVELVTVNAGEECEWVNAKDFEANLTTFQSWDWIYGSSPQFAIRMETDSGTQLCLDCEKGRIKKLQQVGMSVTPTPLLQRISSAITGKPAANPWLDKLNETITGKPLSFEAIHSALLEFEMSNSADGKAFGSADPFDNCSQIIDRLRAMATCF
;
A
#
# COMPACT_ATOMS: atom_id res chain seq x y z
N MET A 1 82.26 40.48 -4.02
CA MET A 1 81.45 41.12 -2.95
C MET A 1 80.00 41.14 -3.43
N PHE A 2 79.23 40.07 -3.21
CA PHE A 2 77.77 40.04 -3.43
C PHE A 2 77.11 38.88 -2.63
N SER A 3 76.24 39.32 -1.73
CA SER A 3 75.06 38.76 -1.05
C SER A 3 74.52 37.33 -1.27
N MET A 4 74.17 36.74 -0.12
CA MET A 4 73.09 35.80 0.26
C MET A 4 72.23 35.07 -0.80
N SER A 5 72.14 33.74 -0.67
CA SER A 5 70.97 33.01 -0.12
C SER A 5 71.17 31.49 -0.24
N ARG A 6 71.12 30.75 0.87
CA ARG A 6 71.08 29.28 0.88
C ARG A 6 69.68 28.82 1.30
N LEU A 7 68.97 28.18 0.37
CA LEU A 7 67.75 27.42 0.65
C LEU A 7 68.09 26.20 1.52
N CYS A 8 67.52 26.14 2.72
CA CYS A 8 67.49 24.93 3.53
C CYS A 8 66.23 24.12 3.18
N ARG A 9 66.41 22.95 2.56
CA ARG A 9 65.33 21.99 2.27
C ARG A 9 64.92 21.30 3.57
N THR A 10 63.71 21.58 4.06
CA THR A 10 63.08 20.81 5.13
C THR A 10 62.49 19.52 4.55
N SER A 11 63.04 18.36 4.92
CA SER A 11 62.43 17.05 4.69
C SER A 11 61.21 16.90 5.61
N ARG A 12 60.02 16.70 5.03
CA ARG A 12 58.83 16.31 5.79
C ARG A 12 58.97 14.87 6.26
N PRO A 13 58.66 14.54 7.53
CA PRO A 13 58.63 13.15 7.95
C PRO A 13 57.45 12.46 7.25
N PHE A 14 57.71 11.29 6.67
CA PHE A 14 56.66 10.37 6.23
C PHE A 14 55.88 9.92 7.47
N GLN A 15 54.72 10.52 7.72
CA GLN A 15 53.73 9.92 8.62
C GLN A 15 53.17 8.69 7.92
N VAL A 16 53.63 7.51 8.31
CA VAL A 16 52.89 6.28 8.09
C VAL A 16 51.57 6.44 8.83
N ARG A 17 50.48 6.72 8.09
CA ARG A 17 49.13 6.57 8.62
C ARG A 17 48.94 5.08 8.90
N VAL A 18 49.15 4.69 10.15
CA VAL A 18 48.60 3.44 10.66
C VAL A 18 47.09 3.61 10.53
N PHE A 19 46.48 2.92 9.56
CA PHE A 19 45.05 2.73 9.54
C PHE A 19 44.70 2.06 10.86
N ARG A 20 44.09 2.80 11.79
CA ARG A 20 43.34 2.18 12.87
C ARG A 20 42.28 1.34 12.17
N ASN A 21 42.41 0.03 12.26
CA ASN A 21 41.31 -0.87 11.99
C ASN A 21 40.17 -0.44 12.93
N PHE A 22 39.21 0.29 12.41
CA PHE A 22 37.88 0.34 12.98
C PHE A 22 37.31 -1.06 12.78
N THR A 23 37.60 -1.98 13.71
CA THR A 23 36.70 -3.10 13.92
C THR A 23 35.45 -2.49 14.53
N SER A 24 34.55 -1.96 13.67
CA SER A 24 33.22 -1.56 14.11
C SER A 24 32.59 -2.81 14.71
N GLU A 25 32.23 -2.74 16.00
CA GLU A 25 31.44 -3.82 16.60
C GLU A 25 30.21 -4.06 15.71
N PRO A 26 29.86 -5.33 15.46
CA PRO A 26 28.71 -5.63 14.62
C PRO A 26 27.45 -5.02 15.24
N THR A 27 26.70 -4.28 14.42
CA THR A 27 25.43 -3.67 14.85
C THR A 27 24.49 -4.76 15.37
N PRO A 28 23.96 -4.62 16.60
CA PRO A 28 23.09 -5.63 17.20
C PRO A 28 21.79 -5.78 16.41
N ASN A 29 21.20 -6.98 16.49
CA ASN A 29 19.84 -7.22 16.01
C ASN A 29 18.84 -6.52 16.93
N ARG A 30 17.74 -6.03 16.36
CA ARG A 30 16.77 -5.23 17.12
C ARG A 30 15.34 -5.69 16.96
N VAL A 31 14.59 -5.56 18.05
CA VAL A 31 13.13 -5.53 18.05
C VAL A 31 12.72 -4.07 18.24
N TYR A 32 12.08 -3.48 17.24
CA TYR A 32 11.55 -2.13 17.30
C TYR A 32 10.07 -2.15 17.69
N TRP A 33 9.66 -1.24 18.55
CA TRP A 33 8.27 -0.88 18.81
C TRP A 33 8.01 0.53 18.30
N LEU A 34 7.19 0.68 17.26
CA LEU A 34 6.81 2.00 16.76
C LEU A 34 5.55 2.49 17.49
N SER A 35 5.70 3.52 18.31
CA SER A 35 4.61 4.02 19.17
C SER A 35 3.78 5.14 18.54
N SER A 36 4.09 5.54 17.31
CA SER A 36 3.51 6.75 16.70
C SER A 36 2.02 6.67 16.36
N GLY A 37 1.46 5.48 16.14
CA GLY A 37 0.10 5.29 15.60
C GLY A 37 -0.07 5.71 14.13
N SER A 38 0.85 6.46 13.55
CA SER A 38 0.74 6.93 12.17
C SER A 38 1.12 5.85 11.17
N ILE A 39 0.14 5.40 10.38
CA ILE A 39 0.37 4.42 9.30
C ILE A 39 1.48 4.86 8.33
N TYR A 40 1.54 6.15 7.97
CA TYR A 40 2.56 6.64 7.03
C TYR A 40 3.96 6.62 7.63
N ARG A 41 4.11 6.99 8.91
CA ARG A 41 5.42 6.97 9.59
C ARG A 41 5.89 5.54 9.81
N ASN A 42 4.98 4.64 10.16
CA ASN A 42 5.28 3.21 10.29
C ASN A 42 5.75 2.60 8.97
N LEU A 43 5.05 2.85 7.86
CA LEU A 43 5.46 2.38 6.52
C LEU A 43 6.77 3.01 6.05
N ALA A 44 7.00 4.29 6.35
CA ALA A 44 8.25 4.98 6.05
C ALA A 44 9.42 4.35 6.81
N PHE A 45 9.27 4.09 8.11
CA PHE A 45 10.28 3.42 8.93
C PHE A 45 10.60 2.01 8.39
N GLU A 46 9.58 1.17 8.18
CA GLU A 46 9.73 -0.19 7.64
C GLU A 46 10.46 -0.17 6.29
N THR A 47 10.08 0.76 5.40
CA THR A 47 10.66 0.86 4.06
C THR A 47 12.11 1.37 4.10
N THR A 48 12.41 2.35 4.95
CA THR A 48 13.78 2.85 5.11
C THR A 48 14.70 1.77 5.68
N LEU A 49 14.21 1.03 6.68
CA LEU A 49 14.95 -0.08 7.26
C LEU A 49 15.19 -1.17 6.21
N PHE A 50 14.16 -1.61 5.49
CA PHE A 50 14.27 -2.59 4.40
C PHE A 50 15.23 -2.18 3.28
N ASN A 51 15.25 -0.89 2.93
CA ASN A 51 16.12 -0.35 1.88
C ASN A 51 17.57 -0.12 2.35
N ASN A 52 17.87 -0.34 3.64
CA ASN A 52 19.23 -0.29 4.14
C ASN A 52 20.06 -1.46 3.60
N LYS A 53 20.67 -1.25 2.43
CA LYS A 53 21.37 -2.29 1.69
C LYS A 53 22.54 -2.87 2.46
N THR A 54 23.23 -2.08 3.29
CA THR A 54 24.42 -2.51 4.03
C THR A 54 24.07 -3.30 5.29
N ARG A 55 22.91 -3.02 5.92
CA ARG A 55 22.46 -3.72 7.14
C ARG A 55 22.31 -5.22 6.95
N TYR A 56 21.76 -5.66 5.82
CA TYR A 56 21.38 -7.06 5.58
C TYR A 56 22.33 -7.84 4.65
N VAL A 57 23.51 -7.27 4.33
CA VAL A 57 24.54 -8.03 3.59
C VAL A 57 25.16 -9.06 4.51
N THR A 58 25.22 -10.31 4.07
CA THR A 58 25.97 -11.37 4.75
C THR A 58 27.21 -11.69 3.94
N GLU A 59 28.40 -11.57 4.55
CA GLU A 59 29.63 -12.08 3.94
C GLU A 59 29.66 -13.62 3.97
N LEU A 60 30.24 -14.25 2.95
CA LEU A 60 30.24 -15.72 2.80
C LEU A 60 30.92 -16.47 3.96
N SER A 61 31.86 -15.82 4.65
CA SER A 61 32.58 -16.35 5.82
C SER A 61 31.94 -15.97 7.16
N SER A 62 30.92 -15.10 7.16
CA SER A 62 30.30 -14.60 8.37
C SER A 62 29.24 -15.56 8.89
N GLN A 63 29.34 -15.94 10.17
CA GLN A 63 28.24 -16.61 10.88
C GLN A 63 27.18 -15.60 11.37
N THR A 64 27.27 -14.31 11.02
CA THR A 64 26.28 -13.31 11.46
C THR A 64 24.98 -13.48 10.67
N ARG A 65 23.85 -13.41 11.38
CA ARG A 65 22.51 -13.31 10.80
C ARG A 65 21.94 -11.91 11.09
N PRO A 66 22.25 -10.88 10.27
CA PRO A 66 21.62 -9.58 10.41
C PRO A 66 20.12 -9.70 10.21
N ALA A 67 19.37 -9.42 11.28
CA ALA A 67 17.93 -9.56 11.32
C ALA A 67 17.33 -8.50 12.25
N ASP A 68 16.18 -7.97 11.90
CA ASP A 68 15.42 -7.05 12.74
C ASP A 68 13.94 -7.41 12.69
N VAL A 69 13.24 -7.13 13.78
CA VAL A 69 11.78 -7.23 13.88
C VAL A 69 11.22 -5.85 14.16
N VAL A 70 10.18 -5.44 13.45
CA VAL A 70 9.45 -4.20 13.74
C VAL A 70 8.03 -4.59 14.14
N ILE A 71 7.61 -4.22 15.34
CA ILE A 71 6.25 -4.38 15.84
C ILE A 71 5.63 -2.99 15.94
N TRP A 72 4.41 -2.85 15.43
CA TRP A 72 3.78 -1.55 15.33
C TRP A 72 2.27 -1.66 15.29
N ARG A 73 1.61 -0.58 15.70
CA ARG A 73 0.18 -0.40 15.65
C ARG A 73 -0.12 0.88 14.90
N SER A 74 -1.27 0.92 14.23
CA SER A 74 -1.77 2.14 13.60
C SER A 74 -3.08 2.57 14.24
N ASP A 75 -3.33 3.88 14.23
CA ASP A 75 -4.69 4.41 14.33
C ASP A 75 -5.54 3.85 13.18
N PRO A 76 -6.88 3.85 13.31
CA PRO A 76 -7.77 3.29 12.31
C PRO A 76 -7.45 3.75 10.88
N CYS A 77 -7.18 2.79 9.99
CA CYS A 77 -6.79 3.04 8.61
C CYS A 77 -7.03 1.82 7.72
N VAL A 78 -7.12 2.05 6.41
CA VAL A 78 -7.08 0.99 5.40
C VAL A 78 -5.71 0.97 4.75
N VAL A 79 -5.14 -0.23 4.56
CA VAL A 79 -3.84 -0.41 3.90
C VAL A 79 -3.99 -1.32 2.68
N ILE A 80 -3.85 -0.73 1.49
CA ILE A 80 -3.90 -1.46 0.21
C ILE A 80 -2.51 -1.91 -0.26
N GLY A 81 -2.48 -3.03 -0.98
CA GLY A 81 -1.27 -3.57 -1.58
C GLY A 81 -0.75 -2.73 -2.74
N ARG A 82 0.54 -2.89 -3.06
CA ARG A 82 1.25 -2.09 -4.08
C ARG A 82 0.53 -1.97 -5.41
N ASN A 83 -0.07 -3.06 -5.91
CA ASN A 83 -0.66 -3.18 -7.25
C ASN A 83 -2.20 -3.24 -7.23
N GLN A 84 -2.82 -2.67 -6.20
CA GLN A 84 -4.28 -2.62 -6.06
C GLN A 84 -4.85 -1.27 -6.52
N ILE A 85 -6.17 -1.21 -6.72
CA ILE A 85 -6.88 0.05 -7.00
C ILE A 85 -7.72 0.39 -5.77
N ALA A 86 -7.53 1.60 -5.23
CA ALA A 86 -8.15 2.03 -3.97
C ALA A 86 -9.68 1.85 -3.99
N TRP A 87 -10.35 2.40 -4.99
CA TRP A 87 -11.80 2.40 -5.14
C TRP A 87 -12.41 1.01 -5.41
N LEU A 88 -11.60 0.03 -5.79
CA LEU A 88 -12.03 -1.35 -6.01
C LEU A 88 -11.87 -2.26 -4.78
N GLU A 89 -11.12 -1.78 -3.78
CA GLU A 89 -10.68 -2.58 -2.63
C GLU A 89 -11.08 -1.97 -1.29
N ALA A 90 -11.57 -0.73 -1.32
CA ALA A 90 -12.01 0.03 -0.16
C ALA A 90 -13.00 1.11 -0.59
N ASN A 91 -13.57 1.77 0.41
CA ASN A 91 -14.39 2.97 0.26
C ASN A 91 -13.64 4.20 0.82
N PRO A 92 -12.88 4.93 -0.02
CA PRO A 92 -12.09 6.08 0.43
C PRO A 92 -12.93 7.16 1.12
N ARG A 93 -14.17 7.39 0.65
CA ARG A 93 -15.08 8.37 1.25
C ARG A 93 -15.53 7.95 2.65
N GLU A 94 -15.83 6.67 2.86
CA GLU A 94 -16.18 6.15 4.19
C GLU A 94 -14.99 6.23 5.14
N VAL A 95 -13.78 5.93 4.64
CA VAL A 95 -12.53 6.07 5.40
C VAL A 95 -12.31 7.53 5.81
N GLU A 96 -12.38 8.47 4.87
CA GLU A 96 -12.19 9.90 5.12
C GLU A 96 -13.30 10.48 6.02
N GLY A 97 -14.55 10.09 5.80
CA GLY A 97 -15.70 10.54 6.60
C GLY A 97 -15.61 10.16 8.08
N ARG A 98 -14.82 9.12 8.40
CA ARG A 98 -14.51 8.71 9.79
C ARG A 98 -13.24 9.36 10.35
N GLY A 99 -12.56 10.20 9.57
CA GLY A 99 -11.28 10.80 9.92
C GLY A 99 -10.11 9.81 9.85
N TRP A 100 -10.28 8.69 9.13
CA TRP A 100 -9.29 7.64 9.02
C TRP A 100 -8.44 7.80 7.76
N LEU A 101 -7.33 7.06 7.70
CA LEU A 101 -6.35 7.17 6.62
C LEU A 101 -6.44 6.00 5.65
N LEU A 102 -6.14 6.26 4.37
CA LEU A 102 -5.91 5.24 3.35
C LEU A 102 -4.42 5.25 2.97
N ALA A 103 -3.75 4.12 3.15
CA ALA A 103 -2.33 3.98 2.82
C ALA A 103 -2.10 2.91 1.76
N ARG A 104 -1.08 3.09 0.93
CA ARG A 104 -0.56 2.05 0.03
C ARG A 104 0.79 1.58 0.52
N ARG A 105 0.96 0.28 0.75
CA ARG A 105 2.24 -0.30 1.16
C ARG A 105 3.14 -0.68 -0.03
N MET A 106 4.42 -0.89 0.24
CA MET A 106 5.41 -1.30 -0.78
C MET A 106 5.31 -2.77 -1.20
N SER A 107 4.77 -3.62 -0.33
CA SER A 107 4.57 -5.05 -0.59
C SER A 107 3.30 -5.31 -1.42
N GLY A 108 3.21 -6.51 -2.01
CA GLY A 108 1.98 -6.96 -2.69
C GLY A 108 0.88 -7.40 -1.71
N GLY A 109 -0.10 -8.16 -2.20
CA GLY A 109 -1.21 -8.68 -1.40
C GLY A 109 -2.48 -7.81 -1.48
N GLY A 110 -3.47 -8.16 -0.65
CA GLY A 110 -4.79 -7.51 -0.61
C GLY A 110 -4.89 -6.31 0.33
N ALA A 111 -6.07 -5.72 0.42
CA ALA A 111 -6.41 -4.65 1.35
C ALA A 111 -6.71 -5.21 2.73
N VAL A 112 -6.31 -4.50 3.77
CA VAL A 112 -6.56 -4.83 5.17
C VAL A 112 -6.96 -3.59 5.93
N PHE A 113 -7.73 -3.76 7.00
CA PHE A 113 -8.04 -2.70 7.95
C PHE A 113 -7.15 -2.86 9.18
N HIS A 114 -6.61 -1.75 9.66
CA HIS A 114 -5.91 -1.68 10.92
C HIS A 114 -6.69 -0.76 11.86
N ASP A 115 -6.70 -1.11 13.13
CA ASP A 115 -7.17 -0.28 14.24
C ASP A 115 -6.34 -0.60 15.49
N HIS A 116 -6.78 -0.09 16.64
CA HIS A 116 -6.09 -0.35 17.90
C HIS A 116 -6.17 -1.82 18.36
N GLY A 117 -7.07 -2.62 17.77
CA GLY A 117 -7.24 -4.05 17.99
C GLY A 117 -6.41 -4.95 17.07
N ASN A 118 -5.52 -4.36 16.27
CA ASN A 118 -4.63 -5.06 15.34
C ASN A 118 -3.16 -4.67 15.55
N LEU A 119 -2.29 -5.65 15.83
CA LEU A 119 -0.84 -5.45 15.76
C LEU A 119 -0.29 -5.84 14.39
N ASN A 120 0.78 -5.17 13.98
CA ASN A 120 1.55 -5.52 12.80
C ASN A 120 2.95 -5.94 13.23
N ILE A 121 3.48 -6.98 12.59
CA ILE A 121 4.85 -7.43 12.79
C ILE A 121 5.54 -7.58 11.44
N SER A 122 6.75 -7.06 11.34
CA SER A 122 7.59 -7.06 10.15
C SER A 122 8.92 -7.72 10.46
N PHE A 123 9.21 -8.81 9.76
CA PHE A 123 10.45 -9.56 9.81
C PHE A 123 11.38 -9.12 8.68
N LEU A 124 12.59 -8.68 9.03
CA LEU A 124 13.62 -8.28 8.07
C LEU A 124 14.88 -9.09 8.28
N GLU A 125 15.44 -9.63 7.19
CA GLU A 125 16.69 -10.38 7.22
C GLU A 125 17.41 -10.32 5.88
N SER A 126 18.67 -10.76 5.85
CA SER A 126 19.38 -11.08 4.62
C SER A 126 18.56 -11.97 3.69
N ARG A 127 18.51 -11.60 2.41
CA ARG A 127 17.78 -12.32 1.35
C ARG A 127 18.17 -13.79 1.24
N LYS A 128 19.43 -14.13 1.53
CA LYS A 128 19.98 -15.50 1.44
C LYS A 128 19.35 -16.44 2.46
N ASN A 129 19.02 -15.93 3.64
CA ASN A 129 18.55 -16.72 4.78
C ASN A 129 17.03 -16.59 5.00
N PHE A 130 16.42 -15.56 4.41
CA PHE A 130 15.03 -15.21 4.67
C PHE A 130 14.04 -16.27 4.20
N ASP A 131 13.23 -16.75 5.14
CA ASP A 131 12.16 -17.71 4.91
C ASP A 131 10.86 -17.27 5.59
N ARG A 132 9.85 -16.98 4.78
CA ARG A 132 8.52 -16.55 5.23
C ARG A 132 7.84 -17.62 6.08
N ARG A 133 8.01 -18.90 5.73
CA ARG A 133 7.35 -19.99 6.43
C ARG A 133 7.85 -20.08 7.86
N LYS A 134 9.16 -19.94 8.06
CA LYS A 134 9.77 -19.90 9.40
C LYS A 134 9.27 -18.74 10.25
N CYS A 135 9.01 -17.57 9.65
CA CYS A 135 8.43 -16.44 10.36
C CYS A 135 7.02 -16.77 10.90
N MET A 136 6.20 -17.45 10.09
CA MET A 136 4.86 -17.84 10.50
C MET A 136 4.85 -19.03 11.47
N GLU A 137 5.78 -19.98 11.33
CA GLU A 137 5.98 -21.08 12.29
C GLU A 137 6.41 -20.56 13.65
N PHE A 138 7.29 -19.56 13.69
CA PHE A 138 7.65 -18.84 14.91
C PHE A 138 6.39 -18.25 15.57
N LEU A 139 5.59 -17.44 14.84
CA LEU A 139 4.37 -16.85 15.38
C LEU A 139 3.37 -17.91 15.85
N GLN A 140 3.13 -18.95 15.05
CA GLN A 140 2.25 -20.06 15.40
C GLN A 140 2.68 -20.69 16.74
N GLN A 141 3.96 -21.04 16.89
CA GLN A 141 4.50 -21.66 18.10
C GLN A 141 4.41 -20.73 19.30
N THR A 142 4.76 -19.45 19.14
CA THR A 142 4.66 -18.44 20.20
C THR A 142 3.22 -18.31 20.71
N LEU A 143 2.26 -18.12 19.79
CA LEU A 143 0.85 -17.95 20.12
C LEU A 143 0.27 -19.21 20.80
N MET A 144 0.51 -20.40 20.25
CA MET A 144 -0.01 -21.65 20.81
C MET A 144 0.68 -22.05 22.12
N SER A 145 1.94 -21.64 22.32
CA SER A 145 2.65 -21.85 23.57
C SER A 145 2.05 -21.01 24.70
N ARG A 146 1.75 -19.74 24.43
CA ARG A 146 1.18 -18.80 25.40
C ARG A 146 -0.30 -19.05 25.68
N TRP A 147 -1.12 -19.23 24.65
CA TRP A 147 -2.56 -19.43 24.78
C TRP A 147 -2.95 -20.82 24.30
N LYS A 148 -3.05 -21.78 25.24
CA LYS A 148 -3.40 -23.19 24.94
C LYS A 148 -4.77 -23.38 24.28
N LYS A 149 -5.65 -22.37 24.36
CA LYS A 149 -6.95 -22.35 23.67
C LYS A 149 -6.81 -22.19 22.14
N LEU A 150 -5.69 -21.69 21.66
CA LEU A 150 -5.48 -21.41 20.24
C LEU A 150 -5.01 -22.65 19.50
N ASN A 151 -5.65 -22.93 18.37
CA ASN A 151 -5.23 -23.92 17.41
C ASN A 151 -4.98 -23.21 16.07
N VAL A 152 -3.71 -22.87 15.82
CA VAL A 152 -3.32 -22.00 14.72
C VAL A 152 -2.84 -22.84 13.54
N PHE A 153 -3.35 -22.56 12.35
CA PHE A 153 -2.93 -23.16 11.08
C PHE A 153 -2.25 -22.12 10.18
N ILE A 154 -1.14 -22.52 9.56
CA ILE A 154 -0.42 -21.71 8.58
C ILE A 154 -0.92 -22.07 7.18
N GLY A 155 -1.67 -21.16 6.57
CA GLY A 155 -2.22 -21.34 5.23
C GLY A 155 -1.16 -21.35 4.12
N PRO A 156 -1.54 -21.75 2.89
CA PRO A 156 -0.63 -21.86 1.75
C PRO A 156 -0.03 -20.51 1.32
N ARG A 157 -0.69 -19.39 1.67
CA ARG A 157 -0.20 -18.04 1.43
C ARG A 157 0.57 -17.43 2.60
N HIS A 158 0.86 -18.23 3.64
CA HIS A 158 1.49 -17.78 4.88
C HIS A 158 0.58 -16.85 5.73
N ASP A 159 -0.74 -16.93 5.54
CA ASP A 159 -1.74 -16.34 6.44
C ASP A 159 -1.92 -17.25 7.67
N LEU A 160 -2.28 -16.71 8.85
CA LEU A 160 -2.64 -17.52 10.03
C LEU A 160 -4.14 -17.61 10.24
N TRP A 161 -4.58 -18.81 10.60
CA TRP A 161 -5.99 -19.17 10.74
C TRP A 161 -6.23 -19.86 12.08
N LEU A 162 -7.34 -19.53 12.73
CA LEU A 162 -7.88 -20.26 13.87
C LEU A 162 -8.71 -21.43 13.35
N LEU A 163 -8.36 -22.63 13.78
CA LEU A 163 -9.13 -23.83 13.51
C LEU A 163 -10.28 -24.01 14.52
N PRO A 164 -11.37 -24.67 14.11
CA PRO A 164 -12.42 -25.04 15.04
C PRO A 164 -11.88 -26.00 16.13
N PRO A 165 -12.49 -26.00 17.34
CA PRO A 165 -12.13 -26.92 18.41
C PRO A 165 -12.17 -28.39 17.95
N GLY A 166 -11.18 -29.18 18.36
CA GLY A 166 -11.11 -30.62 18.07
C GLY A 166 -10.57 -30.99 16.69
N LEU A 167 -10.34 -30.02 15.78
CA LEU A 167 -9.73 -30.29 14.49
C LEU A 167 -8.20 -30.31 14.60
N SER A 168 -7.59 -31.50 14.60
CA SER A 168 -6.15 -31.65 14.37
C SER A 168 -5.87 -31.71 12.88
N VAL A 169 -5.05 -30.79 12.35
CA VAL A 169 -4.55 -30.88 10.98
C VAL A 169 -3.08 -31.26 10.98
N ASP A 170 -2.71 -32.14 10.05
CA ASP A 170 -1.31 -32.35 9.72
C ASP A 170 -0.68 -31.07 9.16
N VAL A 171 0.63 -30.92 9.38
CA VAL A 171 1.40 -29.71 9.03
C VAL A 171 1.44 -29.43 7.50
N ASN A 172 1.03 -30.40 6.68
CA ASN A 172 1.19 -30.42 5.21
C ASN A 172 -0.12 -30.25 4.39
N VAL A 173 -1.18 -29.67 4.95
CA VAL A 173 -2.41 -29.42 4.18
C VAL A 173 -2.24 -28.22 3.23
N LYS A 174 -2.46 -28.43 1.92
CA LYS A 174 -2.33 -27.39 0.87
C LYS A 174 -3.51 -26.41 0.79
N LYS A 175 -4.59 -26.67 1.53
CA LYS A 175 -5.84 -25.88 1.53
C LYS A 175 -6.15 -25.44 2.97
N VAL A 176 -6.74 -24.26 3.11
CA VAL A 176 -7.32 -23.82 4.38
C VAL A 176 -8.51 -24.71 4.73
N PRO A 177 -8.58 -25.29 5.94
CA PRO A 177 -9.73 -26.07 6.37
C PRO A 177 -11.03 -25.25 6.34
N ASP A 178 -12.13 -25.93 6.05
CA ASP A 178 -13.45 -25.30 6.12
C ASP A 178 -13.74 -24.88 7.57
N GLU A 179 -14.53 -23.82 7.77
CA GLU A 179 -14.81 -23.20 9.09
C GLU A 179 -13.61 -22.58 9.83
N ALA A 180 -12.42 -22.54 9.22
CA ALA A 180 -11.29 -21.80 9.77
C ALA A 180 -11.47 -20.29 9.59
N PHE A 181 -11.08 -19.51 10.61
CA PHE A 181 -11.16 -18.05 10.60
C PHE A 181 -9.78 -17.43 10.51
N LYS A 182 -9.56 -16.52 9.57
CA LYS A 182 -8.31 -15.79 9.43
C LYS A 182 -8.18 -14.75 10.54
N PHE A 183 -7.01 -14.67 11.17
CA PHE A 183 -6.70 -13.58 12.12
C PHE A 183 -5.40 -12.85 11.76
N SER A 184 -4.66 -13.35 10.77
CA SER A 184 -3.41 -12.75 10.31
C SER A 184 -3.30 -12.82 8.80
N GLY A 185 -3.17 -11.66 8.15
CA GLY A 185 -2.87 -11.54 6.74
C GLY A 185 -1.41 -11.19 6.50
N SER A 186 -0.79 -11.85 5.52
CA SER A 186 0.64 -11.68 5.28
C SER A 186 0.97 -11.13 3.90
N ALA A 187 2.06 -10.36 3.83
CA ALA A 187 2.63 -9.88 2.58
C ALA A 187 4.16 -9.80 2.67
N SER A 188 4.81 -9.76 1.51
CA SER A 188 6.28 -9.74 1.44
C SER A 188 6.81 -8.87 0.34
N ARG A 189 8.07 -8.47 0.51
CA ARG A 189 8.88 -7.82 -0.49
C ARG A 189 10.31 -8.34 -0.42
N TYR A 190 10.98 -8.40 -1.56
CA TYR A 190 12.36 -8.84 -1.66
C TYR A 190 13.18 -7.81 -2.42
N SER A 191 14.41 -7.61 -1.98
CA SER A 191 15.45 -6.94 -2.74
C SER A 191 16.58 -7.93 -3.05
N SER A 192 17.67 -7.44 -3.64
CA SER A 192 18.88 -8.26 -3.83
C SER A 192 19.57 -8.61 -2.52
N THR A 193 19.38 -7.82 -1.45
CA THR A 193 20.10 -7.97 -0.18
C THR A 193 19.19 -8.36 0.98
N ALA A 194 17.89 -8.02 0.95
CA ALA A 194 16.99 -8.20 2.08
C ALA A 194 15.67 -8.90 1.68
N GLY A 195 15.11 -9.65 2.63
CA GLY A 195 13.72 -10.08 2.63
C GLY A 195 12.93 -9.33 3.70
N LEU A 196 11.71 -8.94 3.36
CA LEU A 196 10.71 -8.38 4.25
C LEU A 196 9.45 -9.25 4.19
N HIS A 197 8.95 -9.65 5.36
CA HIS A 197 7.66 -10.30 5.52
C HIS A 197 6.96 -9.62 6.67
N HIS A 198 5.79 -9.07 6.39
CA HIS A 198 4.97 -8.51 7.44
C HIS A 198 3.62 -9.21 7.48
N CYS A 199 3.02 -9.21 8.66
CA CYS A 199 1.68 -9.72 8.85
C CYS A 199 0.94 -8.92 9.92
N THR A 200 -0.38 -8.99 9.81
CA THR A 200 -1.31 -8.43 10.79
C THR A 200 -1.62 -9.47 11.87
N LEU A 201 -2.06 -9.06 13.04
CA LEU A 201 -2.51 -9.92 14.14
C LEU A 201 -3.74 -9.28 14.78
N MET A 202 -4.91 -9.73 14.35
CA MET A 202 -6.20 -9.28 14.87
C MET A 202 -6.44 -9.88 16.25
N PHE A 203 -6.45 -9.04 17.28
CA PHE A 203 -6.66 -9.48 18.66
C PHE A 203 -7.95 -8.94 19.27
N ASP A 204 -8.40 -7.76 18.81
CA ASP A 204 -9.66 -7.13 19.23
C ASP A 204 -10.14 -6.08 18.19
N THR A 205 -9.98 -6.34 16.89
CA THR A 205 -10.37 -5.42 15.82
C THR A 205 -11.89 -5.28 15.69
N ASP A 206 -12.37 -4.07 15.41
CA ASP A 206 -13.77 -3.82 15.04
C ASP A 206 -14.04 -4.36 13.62
N VAL A 207 -14.55 -5.59 13.58
CA VAL A 207 -14.90 -6.30 12.34
C VAL A 207 -16.02 -5.58 11.57
N SER A 208 -16.94 -4.90 12.26
CA SER A 208 -18.03 -4.17 11.60
C SER A 208 -17.50 -2.93 10.88
N ALA A 209 -16.64 -2.15 11.54
CA ALA A 209 -15.95 -1.03 10.93
C ALA A 209 -15.10 -1.48 9.74
N MET A 210 -14.33 -2.56 9.91
CA MET A 210 -13.53 -3.17 8.84
C MET A 210 -14.37 -3.49 7.60
N SER A 211 -15.51 -4.17 7.78
CA SER A 211 -16.39 -4.54 6.67
C SER A 211 -16.93 -3.30 5.93
N ALA A 212 -17.29 -2.24 6.65
CA ALA A 212 -17.80 -1.02 6.03
C ALA A 212 -16.77 -0.31 5.14
N VAL A 213 -15.51 -0.24 5.58
CA VAL A 213 -14.46 0.49 4.84
C VAL A 213 -13.77 -0.32 3.74
N LEU A 214 -13.84 -1.66 3.80
CA LEU A 214 -13.30 -2.56 2.78
C LEU A 214 -14.31 -2.90 1.67
N GLU A 215 -15.54 -2.38 1.75
CA GLU A 215 -16.50 -2.48 0.66
C GLU A 215 -16.01 -1.64 -0.54
N PRO A 216 -15.98 -2.19 -1.77
CA PRO A 216 -15.57 -1.43 -2.95
C PRO A 216 -16.47 -0.20 -3.19
N ALA A 217 -15.88 0.99 -3.29
CA ALA A 217 -16.62 2.20 -3.68
C ALA A 217 -17.12 2.17 -5.13
N VAL A 218 -16.35 1.54 -6.03
CA VAL A 218 -16.70 1.41 -7.46
C VAL A 218 -16.42 -0.04 -7.91
N PRO A 219 -17.35 -0.98 -7.64
CA PRO A 219 -17.18 -2.39 -7.99
C PRO A 219 -17.14 -2.65 -9.50
N GLU A 220 -17.60 -1.70 -10.33
CA GLU A 220 -17.65 -1.79 -11.79
C GLU A 220 -16.30 -1.57 -12.48
N ILE A 221 -15.23 -1.29 -11.73
CA ILE A 221 -13.89 -1.08 -12.28
C ILE A 221 -13.38 -2.33 -13.03
N GLU A 222 -13.09 -2.16 -14.32
CA GLU A 222 -12.47 -3.16 -15.18
C GLU A 222 -10.95 -3.01 -15.15
N THR A 223 -10.22 -4.04 -14.69
CA THR A 223 -8.77 -3.96 -14.50
C THR A 223 -8.07 -5.32 -14.47
N ARG A 224 -6.74 -5.29 -14.63
CA ARG A 224 -5.82 -6.41 -14.33
C ARG A 224 -5.10 -6.24 -12.97
N ALA A 225 -5.49 -5.24 -12.18
CA ALA A 225 -4.94 -5.00 -10.85
C ALA A 225 -5.16 -6.21 -9.93
N SER A 226 -4.32 -6.33 -8.90
CA SER A 226 -4.46 -7.40 -7.90
C SER A 226 -5.72 -7.18 -7.06
N ARG A 227 -6.54 -8.22 -6.91
CA ARG A 227 -7.73 -8.21 -6.06
C ARG A 227 -7.46 -8.81 -4.68
N SER A 228 -8.13 -8.31 -3.66
CA SER A 228 -8.18 -8.97 -2.35
C SER A 228 -8.92 -10.31 -2.45
N ILE A 229 -8.55 -11.22 -1.56
CA ILE A 229 -9.26 -12.50 -1.40
C ILE A 229 -9.96 -12.46 -0.06
N SER A 230 -11.28 -12.25 -0.10
CA SER A 230 -12.12 -12.22 1.10
C SER A 230 -12.04 -13.55 1.84
N SER A 231 -12.07 -13.49 3.17
CA SER A 231 -11.96 -14.65 4.06
C SER A 231 -12.73 -14.36 5.34
N PRO A 232 -13.38 -15.36 5.95
CA PRO A 232 -13.97 -15.18 7.27
C PRO A 232 -12.85 -14.87 8.27
N VAL A 233 -13.08 -13.90 9.16
CA VAL A 233 -12.09 -13.44 10.13
C VAL A 233 -12.53 -13.64 11.56
N LYS A 234 -11.57 -13.69 12.49
CA LYS A 234 -11.84 -13.73 13.93
C LYS A 234 -10.68 -13.12 14.72
N ASN A 235 -11.01 -12.45 15.82
CA ASN A 235 -10.04 -11.95 16.79
C ASN A 235 -9.45 -13.09 17.65
N LEU A 236 -8.23 -12.91 18.15
CA LEU A 236 -7.61 -13.83 19.11
C LEU A 236 -8.25 -13.79 20.51
N ASP A 237 -9.01 -12.74 20.82
CA ASP A 237 -9.63 -12.48 22.12
C ASP A 237 -8.57 -12.50 23.24
N VAL A 238 -7.57 -11.62 23.10
CA VAL A 238 -6.45 -11.40 24.04
C VAL A 238 -6.20 -9.91 24.19
N THR A 239 -5.61 -9.46 25.31
CA THR A 239 -5.33 -8.02 25.48
C THR A 239 -4.09 -7.59 24.70
N GLU A 240 -4.03 -6.30 24.32
CA GLU A 240 -2.87 -5.72 23.64
C GLU A 240 -1.58 -5.93 24.45
N ASN A 241 -1.63 -5.67 25.76
CA ASN A 241 -0.45 -5.78 26.62
C ASN A 241 0.10 -7.21 26.67
N GLU A 242 -0.77 -8.21 26.79
CA GLU A 242 -0.37 -9.61 26.78
C GLU A 242 0.23 -10.04 25.43
N LEU A 243 -0.40 -9.61 24.32
CA LEU A 243 0.11 -9.94 22.99
C LEU A 243 1.46 -9.26 22.74
N LYS A 244 1.57 -7.97 23.04
CA LYS A 244 2.80 -7.19 22.86
C LYS A 244 3.96 -7.74 23.69
N SER A 245 3.76 -8.01 24.98
CA SER A 245 4.83 -8.54 25.85
C SER A 245 5.29 -9.92 25.38
N THR A 246 4.34 -10.80 25.02
CA THR A 246 4.64 -12.14 24.50
C THR A 246 5.47 -12.05 23.21
N LEU A 247 5.11 -11.14 22.31
CA LEU A 247 5.85 -10.94 21.05
C LEU A 247 7.24 -10.34 21.28
N PHE A 248 7.39 -9.38 22.19
CA PHE A 248 8.71 -8.81 22.51
C PHE A 248 9.66 -9.88 23.05
N GLU A 249 9.24 -10.63 24.06
CA GLU A 249 10.04 -11.71 24.66
C GLU A 249 10.44 -12.74 23.59
N ALA A 250 9.46 -13.27 22.85
CA ALA A 250 9.71 -14.29 21.84
C ALA A 250 10.59 -13.79 20.68
N CYS A 251 10.42 -12.54 20.22
CA CYS A 251 11.22 -11.99 19.12
C CYS A 251 12.67 -11.75 19.56
N MET A 252 12.87 -11.30 20.80
CA MET A 252 14.22 -11.13 21.36
C MET A 252 14.95 -12.47 21.43
N GLU A 253 14.29 -13.52 21.94
CA GLU A 253 14.83 -14.88 21.97
C GLU A 253 15.12 -15.41 20.56
N TRP A 254 14.20 -15.23 19.62
CA TRP A 254 14.35 -15.69 18.24
C TRP A 254 15.51 -15.00 17.52
N LEU A 255 15.70 -13.70 17.73
CA LEU A 255 16.84 -12.97 17.18
C LEU A 255 18.16 -13.36 17.85
N ALA A 256 18.15 -13.62 19.16
CA ALA A 256 19.34 -14.05 19.91
C ALA A 256 19.81 -15.43 19.45
N SER A 257 18.88 -16.36 19.21
CA SER A 257 19.22 -17.72 18.76
C SER A 257 19.96 -17.77 17.40
N GLY A 258 19.86 -16.71 16.60
CA GLY A 258 20.56 -16.58 15.32
C GLY A 258 21.73 -15.60 15.32
N ALA A 259 21.97 -14.87 16.42
CA ALA A 259 23.00 -13.85 16.47
C ALA A 259 24.34 -14.44 16.95
N LEU A 260 25.45 -13.96 16.38
CA LEU A 260 26.80 -14.20 16.91
C LEU A 260 27.06 -13.43 18.21
N THR A 261 26.26 -12.39 18.47
CA THR A 261 26.31 -11.58 19.67
C THR A 261 25.05 -11.84 20.49
N ASP A 262 25.20 -12.12 21.78
CA ASP A 262 24.06 -12.26 22.71
C ASP A 262 23.25 -10.96 22.91
N LYS A 263 23.66 -9.86 22.26
CA LYS A 263 23.02 -8.55 22.37
C LYS A 263 21.97 -8.39 21.28
N VAL A 264 20.72 -8.57 21.66
CA VAL A 264 19.55 -8.05 20.95
C VAL A 264 19.02 -6.85 21.75
N GLU A 265 18.58 -5.81 21.06
CA GLU A 265 18.02 -4.60 21.71
C GLU A 265 16.52 -4.49 21.44
N LEU A 266 15.73 -4.25 22.49
CA LEU A 266 14.35 -3.79 22.37
C LEU A 266 14.34 -2.27 22.37
N VAL A 267 13.88 -1.67 21.27
CA VAL A 267 13.89 -0.23 21.06
C VAL A 267 12.47 0.28 20.89
N THR A 268 12.07 1.25 21.71
CA THR A 268 10.86 2.03 21.44
C THR A 268 11.23 3.25 20.62
N VAL A 269 10.55 3.44 19.50
CA VAL A 269 10.73 4.60 18.62
C VAL A 269 9.48 5.46 18.76
N ASN A 270 9.63 6.61 19.41
CA ASN A 270 8.52 7.56 19.55
C ASN A 270 8.37 8.42 18.31
N ALA A 271 7.19 9.05 18.21
CA ALA A 271 6.92 9.96 17.12
C ALA A 271 7.93 11.13 17.12
N GLY A 272 8.77 11.21 16.09
CA GLY A 272 9.81 12.23 15.94
C GLY A 272 11.23 11.68 16.10
N GLU A 273 11.38 10.47 16.65
CA GLU A 273 12.68 9.84 16.92
C GLU A 273 13.12 8.88 15.81
N GLU A 274 12.33 8.69 14.74
CA GLU A 274 12.61 7.70 13.69
C GLU A 274 13.99 7.88 13.07
N CYS A 275 14.38 9.12 12.83
CA CYS A 275 15.64 9.50 12.22
C CYS A 275 16.89 9.19 13.08
N GLU A 276 16.70 8.79 14.34
CA GLU A 276 17.78 8.29 15.21
C GLU A 276 18.13 6.83 14.89
N TRP A 277 17.17 6.08 14.33
CA TRP A 277 17.27 4.63 14.14
C TRP A 277 17.38 4.23 12.67
N VAL A 278 16.90 5.08 11.75
CA VAL A 278 17.00 4.89 10.31
C VAL A 278 17.58 6.12 9.61
N ASN A 279 18.01 5.98 8.35
CA ASN A 279 18.55 7.13 7.61
C ASN A 279 17.51 8.24 7.48
N ALA A 280 17.81 9.42 8.05
CA ALA A 280 16.87 10.53 8.12
C ALA A 280 16.38 11.01 6.73
N LYS A 281 17.30 11.13 5.76
CA LYS A 281 16.96 11.59 4.41
C LYS A 281 16.01 10.62 3.70
N ASP A 282 16.30 9.32 3.80
CA ASP A 282 15.47 8.28 3.19
C ASP A 282 14.12 8.16 3.89
N PHE A 283 14.07 8.31 5.22
CA PHE A 283 12.83 8.34 6.00
C PHE A 283 11.92 9.49 5.58
N GLU A 284 12.42 10.72 5.53
CA GLU A 284 11.61 11.88 5.13
C GLU A 284 11.12 11.78 3.67
N ALA A 285 11.94 11.26 2.77
CA ALA A 285 11.55 11.00 1.39
C ALA A 285 10.45 9.92 1.30
N ASN A 286 10.59 8.84 2.06
CA ASN A 286 9.57 7.79 2.14
C ASN A 286 8.28 8.31 2.77
N LEU A 287 8.35 9.09 3.85
CA LEU A 287 7.18 9.68 4.51
C LEU A 287 6.40 10.59 3.56
N THR A 288 7.10 11.49 2.87
CA THR A 288 6.52 12.36 1.83
C THR A 288 5.84 11.53 0.74
N THR A 289 6.49 10.44 0.31
CA THR A 289 5.93 9.53 -0.70
C THR A 289 4.65 8.87 -0.18
N PHE A 290 4.66 8.27 1.01
CA PHE A 290 3.51 7.56 1.56
C PHE A 290 2.30 8.45 1.83
N GLN A 291 2.51 9.74 2.07
CA GLN A 291 1.45 10.74 2.24
C GLN A 291 0.91 11.28 0.90
N SER A 292 1.64 11.11 -0.20
CA SER A 292 1.28 11.72 -1.48
C SER A 292 0.10 11.02 -2.16
N TRP A 293 -0.78 11.80 -2.76
CA TRP A 293 -1.88 11.29 -3.58
C TRP A 293 -1.36 10.43 -4.75
N ASP A 294 -0.25 10.84 -5.37
CA ASP A 294 0.38 10.11 -6.48
C ASP A 294 0.87 8.72 -6.05
N TRP A 295 1.20 8.51 -4.77
CA TRP A 295 1.50 7.19 -4.25
C TRP A 295 0.23 6.40 -3.90
N ILE A 296 -0.66 6.98 -3.08
CA ILE A 296 -1.84 6.27 -2.56
C ILE A 296 -2.77 5.88 -3.72
N TYR A 297 -3.13 6.84 -4.57
CA TYR A 297 -4.06 6.67 -5.68
C TYR A 297 -3.35 6.60 -7.02
N GLY A 298 -2.32 7.43 -7.23
CA GLY A 298 -1.63 7.54 -8.51
C GLY A 298 -0.76 6.34 -8.89
N SER A 299 -0.48 5.44 -7.95
CA SER A 299 0.18 4.16 -8.24
C SER A 299 -0.76 3.04 -8.68
N SER A 300 -2.05 3.33 -8.80
CA SER A 300 -3.04 2.39 -9.31
C SER A 300 -2.66 1.92 -10.73
N PRO A 301 -2.70 0.61 -11.02
CA PRO A 301 -2.62 0.10 -12.39
C PRO A 301 -3.70 0.72 -13.28
N GLN A 302 -3.55 0.64 -14.60
CA GLN A 302 -4.58 1.12 -15.53
C GLN A 302 -5.91 0.38 -15.30
N PHE A 303 -7.01 1.12 -15.42
CA PHE A 303 -8.37 0.57 -15.35
C PHE A 303 -9.35 1.39 -16.18
N ALA A 304 -10.54 0.84 -16.36
CA ALA A 304 -11.64 1.50 -17.04
C ALA A 304 -12.91 1.41 -16.19
N ILE A 305 -13.79 2.40 -16.31
CA ILE A 305 -15.13 2.38 -15.73
C ILE A 305 -16.14 2.53 -16.86
N ARG A 306 -17.02 1.55 -17.00
CA ARG A 306 -18.12 1.59 -17.97
C ARG A 306 -19.32 2.27 -17.37
N MET A 307 -19.96 3.11 -18.16
CA MET A 307 -21.20 3.79 -17.80
C MET A 307 -22.20 3.63 -18.93
N GLU A 308 -23.48 3.65 -18.59
CA GLU A 308 -24.57 3.68 -19.55
C GLU A 308 -25.54 4.80 -19.14
N THR A 309 -25.92 5.63 -20.12
CA THR A 309 -26.97 6.65 -19.94
C THR A 309 -28.35 6.01 -20.07
N ASP A 310 -29.40 6.70 -19.63
CA ASP A 310 -30.78 6.17 -19.73
C ASP A 310 -31.22 6.07 -21.20
N SER A 311 -30.56 6.79 -22.10
CA SER A 311 -30.73 6.68 -23.56
C SER A 311 -30.03 5.45 -24.19
N GLY A 312 -29.35 4.62 -23.40
CA GLY A 312 -28.55 3.49 -23.87
C GLY A 312 -27.18 3.88 -24.47
N THR A 313 -26.70 5.11 -24.24
CA THR A 313 -25.37 5.51 -24.69
C THR A 313 -24.33 4.91 -23.76
N GLN A 314 -23.46 4.04 -24.28
CA GLN A 314 -22.38 3.43 -23.51
C GLN A 314 -21.12 4.30 -23.57
N LEU A 315 -20.52 4.53 -22.41
CA LEU A 315 -19.27 5.28 -22.25
C LEU A 315 -18.24 4.46 -21.50
N CYS A 316 -16.98 4.80 -21.73
CA CYS A 316 -15.85 4.26 -21.02
C CYS A 316 -14.95 5.39 -20.55
N LEU A 317 -14.73 5.45 -19.24
CA LEU A 317 -13.76 6.32 -18.60
C LEU A 317 -12.47 5.52 -18.40
N ASP A 318 -11.47 5.77 -19.23
CA ASP A 318 -10.14 5.18 -19.10
C ASP A 318 -9.33 5.97 -18.08
N CYS A 319 -8.77 5.26 -17.10
CA CYS A 319 -8.00 5.86 -16.02
C CYS A 319 -6.58 5.28 -15.98
N GLU A 320 -5.59 6.16 -15.80
CA GLU A 320 -4.18 5.80 -15.66
C GLU A 320 -3.56 6.65 -14.56
N LYS A 321 -2.78 6.03 -13.68
CA LYS A 321 -2.17 6.69 -12.52
C LYS A 321 -3.19 7.45 -11.67
N GLY A 322 -4.34 6.82 -11.42
CA GLY A 322 -5.45 7.39 -10.65
C GLY A 322 -6.13 8.61 -11.30
N ARG A 323 -5.78 8.99 -12.53
CA ARG A 323 -6.27 10.18 -13.23
C ARG A 323 -7.09 9.77 -14.45
N ILE A 324 -8.01 10.63 -14.84
CA ILE A 324 -8.77 10.44 -16.08
C ILE A 324 -7.82 10.61 -17.26
N LYS A 325 -7.67 9.56 -18.06
CA LYS A 325 -6.88 9.58 -19.29
C LYS A 325 -7.75 9.97 -20.48
N LYS A 326 -8.96 9.42 -20.53
CA LYS A 326 -9.88 9.61 -21.63
C LYS A 326 -11.30 9.23 -21.23
N LEU A 327 -12.29 9.97 -21.70
CA LEU A 327 -13.68 9.60 -21.77
C LEU A 327 -14.05 9.36 -23.24
N GLN A 328 -14.67 8.22 -23.55
CA GLN A 328 -15.07 7.90 -24.91
C GLN A 328 -16.40 7.15 -24.94
N GLN A 329 -17.16 7.37 -26.01
CA GLN A 329 -18.33 6.55 -26.32
C GLN A 329 -17.89 5.19 -26.86
N VAL A 330 -18.52 4.12 -26.37
CA VAL A 330 -18.29 2.74 -26.78
C VAL A 330 -19.56 2.21 -27.47
N GLY A 331 -19.41 1.46 -28.56
CA GLY A 331 -20.55 0.91 -29.30
C GLY A 331 -21.21 1.89 -30.28
N MET A 332 -22.22 1.41 -31.01
CA MET A 332 -23.01 2.23 -31.93
C MET A 332 -24.12 2.93 -31.15
N SER A 333 -24.20 4.25 -31.28
CA SER A 333 -25.30 5.05 -30.74
C SER A 333 -26.64 4.49 -31.23
N VAL A 334 -27.55 4.17 -30.31
CA VAL A 334 -28.94 3.79 -30.65
C VAL A 334 -29.79 5.03 -30.93
N THR A 335 -29.27 6.24 -30.66
CA THR A 335 -29.96 7.47 -31.08
C THR A 335 -30.05 7.54 -32.61
N PRO A 336 -31.17 8.05 -33.16
CA PRO A 336 -31.34 8.22 -34.59
C PRO A 336 -30.35 9.28 -35.08
N THR A 337 -29.14 8.84 -35.41
CA THR A 337 -28.12 9.69 -36.00
C THR A 337 -28.67 10.15 -37.37
N PRO A 338 -28.72 11.46 -37.65
CA PRO A 338 -29.20 11.97 -38.93
C PRO A 338 -28.51 11.23 -40.09
N LEU A 339 -29.27 10.90 -41.14
CA LEU A 339 -28.80 10.09 -42.27
C LEU A 339 -27.45 10.59 -42.83
N LEU A 340 -27.26 11.91 -42.87
CA LEU A 340 -26.01 12.55 -43.32
C LEU A 340 -24.78 12.21 -42.46
N GLN A 341 -24.93 12.11 -41.14
CA GLN A 341 -23.83 11.69 -40.26
C GLN A 341 -23.55 10.19 -40.39
N ARG A 342 -24.58 9.36 -40.57
CA ARG A 342 -24.39 7.92 -40.85
C ARG A 342 -23.65 7.71 -42.17
N ILE A 343 -24.02 8.47 -43.20
CA ILE A 343 -23.35 8.46 -44.51
C ILE A 343 -21.91 8.99 -44.38
N SER A 344 -21.69 10.10 -43.68
CA SER A 344 -20.35 10.65 -43.46
C SER A 344 -19.43 9.68 -42.70
N SER A 345 -19.93 9.04 -41.64
CA SER A 345 -19.19 8.03 -40.89
C SER A 345 -18.93 6.76 -41.71
N ALA A 346 -19.90 6.31 -42.52
CA ALA A 346 -19.73 5.19 -43.42
C ALA A 346 -18.69 5.47 -44.53
N ILE A 347 -18.63 6.72 -45.02
CA ILE A 347 -17.66 7.14 -46.04
C ILE A 347 -16.25 7.33 -45.44
N THR A 348 -16.15 7.89 -44.23
CA THR A 348 -14.86 8.25 -43.62
C THR A 348 -14.27 7.19 -42.71
N GLY A 349 -15.05 6.17 -42.32
CA GLY A 349 -14.67 5.15 -41.34
C GLY A 349 -14.52 5.70 -39.91
N LYS A 350 -14.90 6.96 -39.66
CA LYS A 350 -14.81 7.62 -38.35
C LYS A 350 -16.21 7.76 -37.73
N PRO A 351 -16.40 7.45 -36.44
CA PRO A 351 -17.67 7.72 -35.76
C PRO A 351 -18.02 9.20 -35.88
N ALA A 352 -19.31 9.53 -35.90
CA ALA A 352 -19.76 10.91 -35.92
C ALA A 352 -19.19 11.64 -34.70
N ALA A 353 -18.40 12.70 -34.92
CA ALA A 353 -17.84 13.51 -33.84
C ALA A 353 -18.99 14.04 -32.98
N ASN A 354 -18.84 13.93 -31.65
CA ASN A 354 -19.80 14.46 -30.69
C ASN A 354 -19.14 15.66 -29.99
N PRO A 355 -19.32 16.89 -30.49
CA PRO A 355 -18.50 18.03 -30.08
C PRO A 355 -18.55 18.35 -28.59
N TRP A 356 -19.67 18.08 -27.92
CA TRP A 356 -19.77 18.30 -26.47
C TRP A 356 -19.01 17.22 -25.69
N LEU A 357 -18.99 15.97 -26.17
CA LEU A 357 -18.24 14.88 -25.53
C LEU A 357 -16.74 15.11 -25.67
N ASP A 358 -16.29 15.63 -26.82
CA ASP A 358 -14.90 16.02 -27.04
C ASP A 358 -14.49 17.15 -26.08
N LYS A 359 -15.32 18.21 -25.94
CA LYS A 359 -15.08 19.31 -24.99
C LYS A 359 -15.10 18.84 -23.53
N LEU A 360 -16.02 17.94 -23.18
CA LEU A 360 -16.09 17.34 -21.84
C LEU A 360 -14.83 16.53 -21.55
N ASN A 361 -14.43 15.66 -22.48
CA ASN A 361 -13.21 14.88 -22.39
C ASN A 361 -11.98 15.78 -22.20
N GLU A 362 -11.85 16.85 -22.97
CA GLU A 362 -10.77 17.83 -22.81
C GLU A 362 -10.75 18.46 -21.40
N THR A 363 -11.94 18.75 -20.84
CA THR A 363 -12.08 19.40 -19.53
C THR A 363 -11.66 18.49 -18.37
N ILE A 364 -12.01 17.20 -18.46
CA ILE A 364 -11.77 16.23 -17.37
C ILE A 364 -10.44 15.47 -17.51
N THR A 365 -9.82 15.47 -18.69
CA THR A 365 -8.55 14.77 -18.93
C THR A 365 -7.45 15.29 -18.01
N GLY A 366 -6.69 14.37 -17.41
CA GLY A 366 -5.61 14.64 -16.46
C GLY A 366 -6.07 14.92 -15.03
N LYS A 367 -7.36 15.14 -14.79
CA LYS A 367 -7.90 15.39 -13.45
C LYS A 367 -7.75 14.12 -12.58
N PRO A 368 -7.32 14.26 -11.31
CA PRO A 368 -7.33 13.15 -10.38
C PRO A 368 -8.76 12.66 -10.15
N LEU A 369 -8.92 11.36 -9.92
CA LEU A 369 -10.17 10.79 -9.44
C LEU A 369 -10.34 11.14 -7.97
N SER A 370 -10.85 12.34 -7.73
CA SER A 370 -11.30 12.82 -6.43
C SER A 370 -12.56 13.64 -6.62
N PHE A 371 -13.42 13.66 -5.60
CA PHE A 371 -14.63 14.48 -5.62
C PHE A 371 -14.36 15.92 -6.06
N GLU A 372 -13.44 16.62 -5.38
CA GLU A 372 -13.16 18.04 -5.62
C GLU A 372 -12.71 18.33 -7.06
N ALA A 373 -11.80 17.52 -7.60
CA ALA A 373 -11.22 17.79 -8.91
C ALA A 373 -12.21 17.51 -10.05
N ILE A 374 -12.99 16.43 -9.94
CA ILE A 374 -14.01 16.12 -10.94
C ILE A 374 -15.16 17.11 -10.83
N HIS A 375 -15.66 17.38 -9.62
CA HIS A 375 -16.76 18.31 -9.41
C HIS A 375 -16.42 19.71 -9.96
N SER A 376 -15.24 20.23 -9.65
CA SER A 376 -14.79 21.54 -10.16
C SER A 376 -14.69 21.56 -11.69
N ALA A 377 -14.14 20.50 -12.30
CA ALA A 377 -14.04 20.40 -13.75
C ALA A 377 -15.42 20.35 -14.43
N LEU A 378 -16.40 19.67 -13.83
CA LEU A 378 -17.76 19.61 -14.35
C LEU A 378 -18.49 20.96 -14.22
N LEU A 379 -18.28 21.70 -13.14
CA LEU A 379 -18.81 23.06 -12.98
C LEU A 379 -18.22 24.03 -14.02
N GLU A 380 -16.90 23.98 -14.24
CA GLU A 380 -16.23 24.77 -15.29
C GLU A 380 -16.80 24.47 -16.68
N PHE A 381 -17.04 23.19 -16.98
CA PHE A 381 -17.66 22.75 -18.23
C PHE A 381 -19.05 23.39 -18.43
N GLU A 382 -19.93 23.29 -17.43
CA GLU A 382 -21.29 23.84 -17.49
C GLU A 382 -21.31 25.37 -17.63
N MET A 383 -20.45 26.07 -16.89
CA MET A 383 -20.32 27.53 -16.99
C MET A 383 -19.87 27.96 -18.39
N SER A 384 -18.87 27.25 -18.96
CA SER A 384 -18.36 27.56 -20.30
C SER A 384 -19.42 27.38 -21.39
N ASN A 385 -20.31 26.38 -21.24
CA ASN A 385 -21.37 26.12 -22.21
C ASN A 385 -22.56 27.07 -22.05
N SER A 386 -22.82 27.56 -20.83
CA SER A 386 -23.87 28.55 -20.56
C SER A 386 -23.51 29.95 -21.09
N ALA A 387 -22.22 30.31 -21.08
CA ALA A 387 -21.73 31.61 -21.56
C ALA A 387 -21.71 31.74 -23.10
N ASP A 388 -21.64 30.63 -23.85
CA ASP A 388 -21.56 30.61 -25.32
C ASP A 388 -22.90 30.92 -26.03
N GLY A 389 -23.98 31.22 -25.30
CA GLY A 389 -25.20 31.85 -25.83
C GLY A 389 -26.00 31.08 -26.90
N LYS A 390 -25.63 29.84 -27.23
CA LYS A 390 -26.42 29.00 -28.13
C LYS A 390 -27.62 28.44 -27.37
N ALA A 391 -28.78 29.07 -27.54
CA ALA A 391 -30.06 28.40 -27.30
C ALA A 391 -30.17 27.24 -28.30
N PHE A 392 -29.97 26.02 -27.82
CA PHE A 392 -30.03 24.81 -28.65
C PHE A 392 -31.50 24.43 -28.89
N GLY A 393 -31.91 24.32 -30.15
CA GLY A 393 -33.30 24.15 -30.56
C GLY A 393 -33.88 22.75 -30.30
N SER A 394 -35.08 22.73 -29.70
CA SER A 394 -36.24 21.81 -29.76
C SER A 394 -36.11 20.27 -29.84
N ALA A 395 -34.94 19.66 -29.76
CA ALA A 395 -34.79 18.24 -29.45
C ALA A 395 -33.48 18.07 -28.69
N ASP A 396 -33.56 18.07 -27.36
CA ASP A 396 -32.42 18.39 -26.50
C ASP A 396 -31.25 17.39 -26.67
N PRO A 397 -30.15 17.78 -27.34
CA PRO A 397 -28.94 16.97 -27.40
C PRO A 397 -28.25 16.87 -26.02
N PHE A 398 -28.70 17.67 -25.04
CA PHE A 398 -28.17 17.76 -23.68
C PHE A 398 -28.85 16.86 -22.66
N ASP A 399 -29.96 16.18 -22.97
CA ASP A 399 -30.50 15.17 -22.04
C ASP A 399 -29.44 14.10 -21.75
N ASN A 400 -28.72 13.67 -22.79
CA ASN A 400 -27.61 12.74 -22.66
C ASN A 400 -26.40 13.39 -21.94
N CYS A 401 -26.12 14.67 -22.20
CA CYS A 401 -25.00 15.38 -21.58
C CYS A 401 -25.21 15.56 -20.07
N SER A 402 -26.39 16.01 -19.65
CA SER A 402 -26.76 16.16 -18.24
C SER A 402 -26.69 14.84 -17.51
N GLN A 403 -27.26 13.77 -18.08
CA GLN A 403 -27.18 12.42 -17.50
C GLN A 403 -25.73 11.97 -17.30
N ILE A 404 -24.83 12.28 -18.25
CA ILE A 404 -23.41 11.90 -18.14
C ILE A 404 -22.69 12.71 -17.09
N ILE A 405 -22.94 14.02 -17.02
CA ILE A 405 -22.41 14.87 -15.96
C ILE A 405 -22.89 14.36 -14.60
N ASP A 406 -24.16 14.02 -14.46
CA ASP A 406 -24.73 13.51 -13.21
C ASP A 406 -24.15 12.14 -12.83
N ARG A 407 -23.91 11.26 -13.81
CA ARG A 407 -23.18 10.00 -13.59
C ARG A 407 -21.74 10.24 -13.14
N LEU A 408 -21.02 11.17 -13.78
CA LEU A 408 -19.65 11.53 -13.39
C LEU A 408 -19.62 12.19 -12.00
N ARG A 409 -20.61 13.01 -11.65
CA ARG A 409 -20.77 13.56 -10.29
C ARG A 409 -21.04 12.45 -9.29
N ALA A 410 -21.98 11.55 -9.58
CA ALA A 410 -22.28 10.43 -8.71
C ALA A 410 -21.03 9.56 -8.48
N MET A 411 -20.27 9.25 -9.52
CA MET A 411 -18.97 8.58 -9.40
C MET A 411 -17.97 9.39 -8.59
N ALA A 412 -17.90 10.70 -8.79
CA ALA A 412 -17.04 11.58 -8.00
C ALA A 412 -17.38 11.52 -6.51
N THR A 413 -18.64 11.26 -6.15
CA THR A 413 -19.01 11.03 -4.73
C THR A 413 -18.51 9.70 -4.17
N CYS A 414 -18.02 8.78 -4.99
CA CYS A 414 -17.39 7.53 -4.58
C CYS A 414 -15.85 7.65 -4.53
N PHE A 415 -15.27 8.72 -5.10
CA PHE A 415 -13.84 8.94 -5.20
C PHE A 415 -13.31 9.86 -4.12
#